data_AF-A0A9J6GKT2-F1
#
_entry.id   AF-A0A9J6GKT2-F1
#
_cell.length_a   1.000
_cell.length_b   1.000
_cell.length_c   1.000
_cell.angle_alpha   90.00
_cell.angle_beta   90.00
_cell.angle_gamma   90.00
#
_symmetry.space_group_name_H-M   'P 1'
#
loop_
_entity.id
_entity.type
_entity.pdbx_description
1 polymer ?
#
loop_
_entity_poly.entity_id
_entity_poly.type
_entity_poly.pdbx_seq_one_letter_code
_entity_poly.pdbx_strand_id
1 'polypeptide(L)'
;MAGRLSDSQREGVLADYTNYRKSLSTSFVCLKGAINRQISVENLKGLLYVSQRIICDAVERAGGILNVPISKELRVAVSAARQHYSAHLASQKKQCQENSQQTKRQRIMEEVEGLQMKKKKLEAVVADLTASADEYAEKSEATADIKNVVKSNSLRKTAKAKAEELSSIKKQIENKLKDLP
;
A
#
# COMPACT_ATOMS: atom_id res chain seq x y z
N MET A 1 -5.44 -16.79 48.40
CA MET A 1 -6.73 -16.08 48.56
C MET A 1 -6.74 -14.90 47.59
N ALA A 2 -7.37 -15.05 46.42
CA ALA A 2 -7.64 -13.91 45.53
C ALA A 2 -9.08 -13.46 45.83
N GLY A 3 -9.25 -12.20 46.24
CA GLY A 3 -10.54 -11.65 46.65
C GLY A 3 -11.58 -11.73 45.53
N ARG A 4 -12.74 -12.32 45.83
CA ARG A 4 -13.90 -12.31 44.91
C ARG A 4 -14.48 -10.89 44.90
N LEU A 5 -14.55 -10.29 43.72
CA LEU A 5 -15.27 -9.04 43.50
C LEU A 5 -16.78 -9.27 43.68
N SER A 6 -17.43 -8.41 44.46
CA SER A 6 -18.88 -8.43 44.70
C SER A 6 -19.64 -8.08 43.42
N ASP A 7 -20.92 -8.48 43.33
CA ASP A 7 -21.73 -8.27 42.11
C ASP A 7 -21.87 -6.77 41.75
N SER A 8 -21.88 -5.89 42.75
CA SER A 8 -21.82 -4.42 42.56
C SER A 8 -20.52 -3.93 41.91
N GLN A 9 -19.38 -4.56 42.22
CA GLN A 9 -18.09 -4.25 41.61
C GLN A 9 -18.04 -4.76 40.15
N ARG A 10 -18.76 -5.84 39.82
CA ARG A 10 -18.83 -6.39 38.46
C ARG A 10 -19.72 -5.56 37.53
N GLU A 11 -20.86 -5.06 38.03
CA GLU A 11 -21.70 -4.12 37.26
C GLU A 11 -20.98 -2.80 36.99
N GLY A 12 -20.20 -2.29 37.97
CA GLY A 12 -19.31 -1.15 37.76
C GLY A 12 -18.27 -1.39 36.65
N VAL A 13 -17.64 -2.56 36.63
CA VAL A 13 -16.66 -2.94 35.58
C VAL A 13 -17.31 -3.05 34.20
N LEU A 14 -18.55 -3.56 34.11
CA LEU A 14 -19.32 -3.65 32.85
C LEU A 14 -19.78 -2.26 32.36
N ALA A 15 -20.22 -1.38 33.26
CA ALA A 15 -20.56 0.01 32.95
C ALA A 15 -19.33 0.78 32.49
N ASP A 16 -18.18 0.60 33.16
CA ASP A 16 -16.89 1.15 32.76
C ASP A 16 -16.46 0.59 31.39
N TYR A 17 -16.69 -0.69 31.09
CA TYR A 17 -16.39 -1.30 29.79
C TYR A 17 -17.21 -0.69 28.64
N THR A 18 -18.50 -0.42 28.86
CA THR A 18 -19.35 0.22 27.85
C THR A 18 -19.00 1.69 27.66
N ASN A 19 -18.61 2.40 28.72
CA ASN A 19 -18.09 3.77 28.66
C ASN A 19 -16.70 3.84 28.03
N TYR A 20 -15.82 2.86 28.28
CA TYR A 20 -14.49 2.78 27.67
C TYR A 20 -14.57 2.44 26.18
N ARG A 21 -15.52 1.59 25.75
CA ARG A 21 -15.80 1.34 24.32
C ARG A 21 -16.34 2.59 23.61
N LYS A 22 -17.21 3.37 24.27
CA LYS A 22 -17.67 4.67 23.75
C LYS A 22 -16.51 5.68 23.70
N SER A 23 -15.69 5.77 24.74
CA SER A 23 -14.48 6.61 24.81
C SER A 23 -13.45 6.26 23.73
N LEU A 24 -13.17 4.98 23.50
CA LEU A 24 -12.30 4.50 22.42
C LEU A 24 -12.89 4.81 21.04
N SER A 25 -14.19 4.66 20.86
CA SER A 25 -14.87 5.07 19.61
C SER A 25 -14.75 6.57 19.35
N THR A 26 -14.81 7.41 20.38
CA THR A 26 -14.71 8.88 20.24
C THR A 26 -13.25 9.35 20.11
N SER A 27 -12.31 8.69 20.78
CA SER A 27 -10.87 8.99 20.69
C SER A 27 -10.19 8.45 19.42
N PHE A 28 -10.74 7.42 18.79
CA PHE A 28 -10.29 6.92 17.48
C PHE A 28 -10.60 7.89 16.33
N VAL A 29 -11.52 8.85 16.54
CA VAL A 29 -11.93 9.83 15.52
C VAL A 29 -11.09 11.12 15.58
N CYS A 30 -10.36 11.40 16.67
CA CYS A 30 -9.78 12.74 16.89
C CYS A 30 -8.25 12.88 16.94
N LEU A 31 -7.42 11.84 16.78
CA LEU A 31 -5.97 12.04 16.58
C LEU A 31 -5.52 11.65 15.16
N LYS A 32 -5.57 12.65 14.28
CA LYS A 32 -4.77 12.66 13.05
C LYS A 32 -3.29 12.56 13.42
N GLY A 33 -2.67 11.43 13.12
CA GLY A 33 -1.22 11.27 13.09
C GLY A 33 -0.69 10.27 14.12
N ALA A 34 -0.29 9.10 13.63
CA ALA A 34 0.48 8.07 14.34
C ALA A 34 -0.21 7.35 15.51
N ILE A 35 -1.16 6.47 15.19
CA ILE A 35 -1.45 5.33 16.07
C ILE A 35 -0.25 4.39 16.02
N ASN A 36 0.48 4.26 17.13
CA ASN A 36 1.59 3.32 17.27
C ASN A 36 1.04 1.88 17.18
N ARG A 37 1.30 1.22 16.05
CA ARG A 37 0.79 -0.13 15.72
C ARG A 37 1.08 -1.15 16.84
N GLN A 38 2.21 -1.02 17.52
CA GLN A 38 2.59 -1.89 18.64
C GLN A 38 1.60 -1.76 19.81
N ILE A 39 1.27 -0.53 20.19
CA ILE A 39 0.34 -0.20 21.27
C ILE A 39 -1.08 -0.67 20.93
N SER A 40 -1.51 -0.56 19.67
CA SER A 40 -2.81 -1.10 19.24
C SER A 40 -2.89 -2.62 19.36
N VAL A 41 -1.83 -3.34 19.03
CA VAL A 41 -1.78 -4.80 19.13
C VAL A 41 -1.83 -5.23 20.61
N GLU A 42 -1.13 -4.53 21.50
CA GLU A 42 -1.16 -4.80 22.94
C GLU A 42 -2.51 -4.47 23.57
N ASN A 43 -3.11 -3.33 23.19
CA ASN A 43 -4.45 -2.95 23.65
C ASN A 43 -5.51 -3.96 23.20
N LEU A 44 -5.43 -4.45 21.96
CA LEU A 44 -6.33 -5.50 21.45
C LEU A 44 -6.12 -6.84 22.20
N LYS A 45 -4.88 -7.21 22.51
CA LYS A 45 -4.56 -8.41 23.32
C LYS A 45 -5.09 -8.28 24.75
N GLY A 46 -4.96 -7.11 25.37
CA GLY A 46 -5.49 -6.82 26.70
C GLY A 46 -7.02 -6.93 26.75
N LEU A 47 -7.73 -6.34 25.78
CA LEU A 47 -9.18 -6.45 25.65
C LEU A 47 -9.65 -7.90 25.41
N LEU A 48 -8.88 -8.68 24.64
CA LEU A 48 -9.17 -10.09 24.41
C LEU A 48 -9.08 -10.90 25.70
N TYR A 49 -8.04 -10.67 26.52
CA TYR A 49 -7.85 -11.36 27.79
C TYR A 49 -8.97 -11.08 28.79
N VAL A 50 -9.36 -9.82 28.96
CA VAL A 50 -10.46 -9.45 29.87
C VAL A 50 -11.78 -10.06 29.40
N SER A 51 -12.04 -10.06 28.08
CA SER A 51 -13.25 -10.67 27.52
C SER A 51 -13.27 -12.19 27.75
N GLN A 52 -12.15 -12.88 27.56
CA GLN A 52 -12.01 -14.31 27.86
C GLN A 52 -12.28 -14.60 29.34
N ARG A 53 -11.74 -13.78 30.25
CA ARG A 53 -11.96 -13.95 31.69
C ARG A 53 -13.43 -13.83 32.07
N ILE A 54 -14.13 -12.83 31.54
CA ILE A 54 -15.58 -12.64 31.77
C ILE A 54 -16.37 -13.87 31.33
N ILE A 55 -16.01 -14.45 30.18
CA ILE A 55 -16.64 -15.66 29.65
C ILE A 55 -16.38 -16.86 30.57
N CYS A 56 -15.13 -17.10 30.97
CA CYS A 56 -14.78 -18.20 31.88
C CYS A 56 -15.54 -18.09 33.21
N ASP A 57 -15.56 -16.91 33.82
CA ASP A 57 -16.28 -16.66 35.08
C ASP A 57 -17.79 -16.86 34.94
N ALA A 58 -18.38 -16.54 33.78
CA ALA A 58 -19.78 -16.77 33.50
C ALA A 58 -20.10 -18.27 33.35
N VAL A 59 -19.23 -19.03 32.67
CA VAL A 59 -19.35 -20.49 32.50
C VAL A 59 -19.19 -21.21 33.84
N GLU A 60 -18.22 -20.80 34.67
CA GLU A 60 -18.02 -21.35 36.01
C GLU A 60 -19.24 -21.13 36.90
N ARG A 61 -19.83 -19.93 36.87
CA ARG A 61 -21.07 -19.62 37.62
C ARG A 61 -22.28 -20.42 37.14
N ALA A 62 -22.35 -20.72 35.85
CA ALA A 62 -23.38 -21.59 35.31
C ALA A 62 -23.19 -23.07 35.71
N GLY A 63 -22.06 -23.44 36.35
CA GLY A 63 -21.74 -24.82 36.71
C GLY A 63 -21.23 -25.64 35.51
N GLY A 64 -20.61 -24.98 34.54
CA GLY A 64 -20.04 -25.60 33.35
C GLY A 64 -20.75 -25.23 32.05
N ILE A 65 -20.12 -25.57 30.92
CA ILE A 65 -20.54 -25.15 29.57
C ILE A 65 -21.94 -25.68 29.21
N LEU A 66 -22.25 -26.92 29.64
CA LEU A 66 -23.51 -27.59 29.34
C LEU A 66 -24.71 -26.96 30.06
N ASN A 67 -24.46 -26.22 31.14
CA ASN A 67 -25.48 -25.64 32.00
C ASN A 67 -25.76 -24.16 31.66
N VAL A 68 -25.07 -23.60 30.66
CA VAL A 68 -25.29 -22.21 30.22
C VAL A 68 -26.63 -22.11 29.47
N PRO A 69 -27.58 -21.27 29.91
CA PRO A 69 -28.88 -21.16 29.27
C PRO A 69 -28.76 -20.52 27.87
N ILE A 70 -29.28 -21.20 26.86
CA ILE A 70 -29.30 -20.70 25.48
C ILE A 70 -30.45 -19.70 25.30
N SER A 71 -30.25 -18.47 25.78
CA SER A 71 -31.22 -17.38 25.65
C SER A 71 -31.37 -16.91 24.19
N LYS A 72 -32.51 -16.27 23.88
CA LYS A 72 -32.76 -15.67 22.56
C LYS A 72 -31.73 -14.57 22.24
N GLU A 73 -31.37 -13.77 23.23
CA GLU A 73 -30.37 -12.71 23.12
C GLU A 73 -28.99 -13.26 22.74
N LEU A 74 -28.59 -14.37 23.37
CA LEU A 74 -27.33 -15.04 23.05
C LEU A 74 -27.31 -15.50 21.58
N ARG A 75 -28.42 -16.08 21.08
CA ARG A 75 -28.52 -16.50 19.67
C ARG A 75 -28.42 -15.32 18.71
N VAL A 76 -29.07 -14.20 19.01
CA VAL A 76 -29.01 -12.98 18.20
C VAL A 76 -27.60 -12.41 18.20
N ALA A 77 -26.96 -12.30 19.37
CA ALA A 77 -25.60 -11.80 19.51
C ALA A 77 -24.58 -12.66 18.75
N VAL A 78 -24.69 -13.99 18.85
CA VAL A 78 -23.82 -14.93 18.12
C VAL A 78 -24.04 -14.82 16.61
N SER A 79 -25.29 -14.71 16.15
CA SER A 79 -25.61 -14.51 14.73
C SER A 79 -25.00 -13.22 14.18
N ALA A 80 -25.17 -12.11 14.90
CA ALA A 80 -24.59 -10.82 14.53
C ALA A 80 -23.05 -10.88 14.51
N ALA A 81 -22.42 -11.47 15.54
CA ALA A 81 -20.97 -11.65 15.59
C ALA A 81 -20.45 -12.46 14.39
N ARG A 82 -21.17 -13.53 14.01
CA ARG A 82 -20.83 -14.33 12.82
C ARG A 82 -20.94 -13.51 11.54
N GLN A 83 -22.00 -12.71 11.38
CA GLN A 83 -22.17 -11.83 10.23
C GLN A 83 -21.04 -10.79 10.13
N HIS A 84 -20.70 -10.13 11.25
CA HIS A 84 -19.59 -9.18 11.30
C HIS A 84 -18.26 -9.82 10.92
N TYR A 85 -17.98 -11.02 11.44
CA TYR A 85 -16.77 -11.75 11.11
C TYR A 85 -16.71 -12.12 9.63
N SER A 86 -17.81 -12.63 9.05
CA SER A 86 -17.90 -12.94 7.63
C SER A 86 -17.70 -11.70 6.75
N ALA A 87 -18.33 -10.58 7.11
CA ALA A 87 -18.16 -9.30 6.41
C ALA A 87 -16.71 -8.80 6.48
N HIS A 88 -16.06 -8.90 7.64
CA HIS A 88 -14.65 -8.55 7.82
C HIS A 88 -13.73 -9.42 6.95
N LEU A 89 -13.96 -10.74 6.88
CA LEU A 89 -13.20 -11.63 5.99
C LEU A 89 -13.40 -11.29 4.51
N ALA A 90 -14.63 -10.97 4.09
CA ALA A 90 -14.91 -10.55 2.73
C ALA A 90 -14.18 -9.23 2.39
N SER A 91 -14.20 -8.26 3.30
CA SER A 91 -13.49 -7.00 3.16
C SER A 91 -11.97 -7.21 3.06
N GLN A 92 -11.38 -8.08 3.90
CA GLN A 92 -9.95 -8.38 3.81
C GLN A 92 -9.59 -9.01 2.46
N LYS A 93 -10.40 -9.95 1.97
CA LYS A 93 -10.16 -10.58 0.65
C LYS A 93 -10.18 -9.53 -0.46
N LYS A 94 -11.18 -8.64 -0.45
CA LYS A 94 -11.30 -7.54 -1.42
C LYS A 94 -10.09 -6.60 -1.34
N GLN A 95 -9.71 -6.19 -0.13
CA GLN A 95 -8.55 -5.31 0.08
C GLN A 95 -7.24 -5.96 -0.38
N CYS A 96 -7.03 -7.25 -0.13
CA CYS A 96 -5.86 -7.97 -0.64
C CYS A 96 -5.81 -8.01 -2.17
N GLN A 97 -6.95 -8.20 -2.83
CA GLN A 97 -7.04 -8.18 -4.29
C GLN A 97 -6.76 -6.78 -4.85
N GLU A 98 -7.38 -5.74 -4.28
CA GLU A 98 -7.16 -4.34 -4.65
C GLU A 98 -5.71 -3.93 -4.44
N ASN A 99 -5.10 -4.27 -3.29
CA ASN A 99 -3.70 -4.00 -3.02
C ASN A 99 -2.77 -4.71 -4.02
N SER A 100 -3.08 -5.94 -4.41
CA SER A 100 -2.29 -6.67 -5.41
C SER A 100 -2.37 -6.00 -6.78
N GLN A 101 -3.57 -5.59 -7.22
CA GLN A 101 -3.76 -4.86 -8.47
C GLN A 101 -3.08 -3.49 -8.44
N GLN A 102 -3.23 -2.75 -7.35
CA GLN A 102 -2.59 -1.46 -7.14
C GLN A 102 -1.06 -1.58 -7.17
N THR A 103 -0.49 -2.60 -6.52
CA THR A 103 0.96 -2.85 -6.54
C THR A 103 1.44 -3.15 -7.96
N LYS A 104 0.69 -3.95 -8.74
CA LYS A 104 1.02 -4.22 -10.15
C LYS A 104 1.01 -2.94 -10.98
N ARG A 105 -0.04 -2.13 -10.83
CA ARG A 105 -0.15 -0.84 -11.52
C ARG A 105 0.97 0.12 -11.15
N GLN A 106 1.31 0.22 -9.86
CA GLN A 106 2.42 1.06 -9.37
C GLN A 106 3.75 0.63 -9.99
N ARG A 107 4.06 -0.67 -10.03
CA ARG A 107 5.28 -1.16 -10.69
C ARG A 107 5.35 -0.80 -12.17
N ILE A 108 4.25 -0.95 -12.90
CA ILE A 108 4.21 -0.58 -14.33
C ILE A 108 4.43 0.93 -14.49
N MET A 109 3.82 1.75 -13.63
CA MET A 109 4.02 3.21 -13.65
C MET A 109 5.48 3.60 -13.36
N GLU A 110 6.11 3.00 -12.34
CA GLU A 110 7.53 3.22 -12.03
C GLU A 110 8.45 2.83 -13.21
N GLU A 111 8.18 1.71 -13.87
CA GLU A 111 8.90 1.29 -15.08
C GLU A 111 8.73 2.29 -16.23
N VAL A 112 7.51 2.76 -16.47
CA VAL A 112 7.21 3.77 -17.50
C VAL A 112 7.91 5.09 -17.19
N GLU A 113 7.90 5.56 -15.95
CA GLU A 113 8.62 6.76 -15.52
C GLU A 113 10.13 6.63 -15.76
N GLY A 114 10.71 5.48 -15.39
CA GLY A 114 12.11 5.18 -15.65
C GLY A 114 12.46 5.19 -17.15
N LEU A 115 11.60 4.62 -17.99
CA LEU A 115 11.76 4.66 -19.45
C LEU A 115 11.59 6.07 -20.01
N GLN A 116 10.66 6.88 -19.49
CA GLN A 116 10.51 8.28 -19.89
C GLN A 116 11.73 9.12 -19.54
N MET A 117 12.34 8.91 -18.36
CA MET A 117 13.59 9.58 -18.01
C MET A 117 14.73 9.20 -18.96
N LYS A 118 14.85 7.90 -19.30
CA LYS A 118 15.84 7.43 -20.29
C LYS A 118 15.60 8.04 -21.68
N LYS A 119 14.35 8.10 -22.12
CA LYS A 119 13.94 8.74 -23.38
C LYS A 119 14.39 10.20 -23.41
N LYS A 120 14.06 11.00 -22.39
CA LYS A 120 14.46 12.43 -22.32
C LYS A 120 15.98 12.60 -22.39
N LYS A 121 16.74 11.77 -21.68
CA LYS A 121 18.22 11.80 -21.72
C LYS A 121 18.76 11.48 -23.10
N LEU A 122 18.23 10.45 -23.78
CA LEU A 122 18.63 10.11 -25.13
C LEU A 122 18.23 11.17 -26.17
N GLU A 123 17.06 11.79 -26.01
CA GLU A 123 16.62 12.92 -26.85
C GLU A 123 17.61 14.09 -26.77
N ALA A 124 18.07 14.44 -25.56
CA ALA A 124 19.11 15.46 -25.38
C ALA A 124 20.43 15.05 -26.04
N VAL A 125 20.91 13.83 -25.81
CA VAL A 125 22.17 13.34 -26.41
C VAL A 125 22.13 13.35 -27.93
N VAL A 126 21.00 12.95 -28.55
CA VAL A 126 20.84 12.99 -30.00
C VAL A 126 20.89 14.43 -30.51
N ALA A 127 20.22 15.37 -29.82
CA ALA A 127 20.26 16.78 -30.18
C ALA A 127 21.69 17.34 -30.08
N ASP A 128 22.40 17.07 -29.00
CA ASP A 128 23.78 17.53 -28.78
C ASP A 128 24.76 16.99 -29.82
N LEU A 129 24.65 15.69 -30.16
CA LEU A 129 25.48 15.06 -31.19
C LEU A 129 25.19 15.64 -32.58
N THR A 130 23.93 15.96 -32.87
CA THR A 130 23.53 16.54 -34.15
C THR A 130 24.04 17.98 -34.25
N ALA A 131 23.84 18.79 -33.22
CA ALA A 131 24.36 20.15 -33.15
C ALA A 131 25.89 20.18 -33.28
N SER A 132 26.60 19.31 -32.54
CA SER A 132 28.06 19.18 -32.65
C SER A 132 28.48 18.79 -34.07
N ALA A 133 27.75 17.90 -34.73
CA ALA A 133 28.05 17.50 -36.09
C ALA A 133 27.86 18.65 -37.09
N ASP A 134 26.83 19.48 -36.89
CA ASP A 134 26.54 20.63 -37.73
C ASP A 134 27.60 21.73 -37.52
N GLU A 135 28.03 21.98 -36.28
CA GLU A 135 29.17 22.88 -36.01
C GLU A 135 30.46 22.44 -36.74
N TYR A 136 30.76 21.13 -36.75
CA TYR A 136 31.93 20.63 -37.48
C TYR A 136 31.75 20.75 -39.00
N ALA A 137 30.52 20.66 -39.50
CA ALA A 137 30.23 20.89 -40.93
C ALA A 137 30.47 22.36 -41.29
N GLU A 138 29.91 23.30 -40.54
CA GLU A 138 30.12 24.74 -40.74
C GLU A 138 31.60 25.13 -40.63
N LYS A 139 32.31 24.62 -39.62
CA LYS A 139 33.77 24.82 -39.48
C LYS A 139 34.52 24.28 -40.69
N SER A 140 34.10 23.14 -41.23
CA SER A 140 34.71 22.58 -42.45
C SER A 140 34.48 23.46 -43.67
N GLU A 141 33.31 24.08 -43.80
CA GLU A 141 33.02 25.00 -44.92
C GLU A 141 33.87 26.27 -44.81
N ALA A 142 34.06 26.79 -43.60
CA ALA A 142 34.88 27.97 -43.35
C ALA A 142 36.39 27.71 -43.54
N THR A 143 36.90 26.56 -43.10
CA THR A 143 38.34 26.27 -43.11
C THR A 143 38.80 25.34 -44.23
N ALA A 144 37.86 24.79 -45.02
CA ALA A 144 38.10 23.74 -46.03
C ALA A 144 38.84 22.50 -45.50
N ASP A 145 38.77 22.22 -44.19
CA ASP A 145 39.48 21.09 -43.56
C ASP A 145 38.65 19.80 -43.58
N ILE A 146 39.06 18.86 -44.41
CA ILE A 146 38.44 17.53 -44.58
C ILE A 146 38.36 16.76 -43.24
N LYS A 147 39.25 16.99 -42.28
CA LYS A 147 39.21 16.32 -40.97
C LYS A 147 37.91 16.63 -40.21
N ASN A 148 37.36 17.83 -40.38
CA ASN A 148 36.10 18.23 -39.75
C ASN A 148 34.90 17.52 -40.39
N VAL A 149 34.93 17.28 -41.70
CA VAL A 149 33.93 16.44 -42.40
C VAL A 149 33.90 15.02 -41.84
N VAL A 150 35.07 14.41 -41.62
CA VAL A 150 35.16 13.05 -41.06
C VAL A 150 34.56 12.99 -39.64
N LYS A 151 34.85 14.00 -38.80
CA LYS A 151 34.29 14.12 -37.45
C LYS A 151 32.78 14.35 -37.46
N SER A 152 32.27 15.23 -38.33
CA SER A 152 30.83 15.46 -38.48
C SER A 152 30.11 14.15 -38.87
N ASN A 153 30.66 13.41 -39.83
CA ASN A 153 30.09 12.14 -40.28
C ASN A 153 30.11 11.05 -39.19
N SER A 154 31.16 10.98 -38.37
CA SER A 154 31.21 10.02 -37.26
C SER A 154 30.15 10.34 -36.20
N LEU A 155 29.98 11.62 -35.85
CA LEU A 155 28.94 12.06 -34.92
C LEU A 155 27.52 11.79 -35.45
N ARG A 156 27.27 12.03 -36.75
CA ARG A 156 25.98 11.72 -37.39
C ARG A 156 25.67 10.21 -37.36
N LYS A 157 26.66 9.35 -37.57
CA LYS A 157 26.50 7.90 -37.42
C LYS A 157 26.11 7.52 -35.99
N THR A 158 26.80 8.08 -34.99
CA THR A 158 26.48 7.83 -33.58
C THR A 158 25.09 8.37 -33.21
N ALA A 159 24.73 9.58 -33.67
CA ALA A 159 23.41 10.16 -33.45
C ALA A 159 22.29 9.29 -34.06
N LYS A 160 22.50 8.76 -35.26
CA LYS A 160 21.55 7.83 -35.91
C LYS A 160 21.36 6.55 -35.10
N ALA A 161 22.44 5.93 -34.62
CA ALA A 161 22.34 4.75 -33.77
C ALA A 161 21.58 5.04 -32.47
N LYS A 162 21.82 6.20 -31.84
CA LYS A 162 21.06 6.64 -30.66
C LYS A 162 19.60 6.96 -30.94
N ALA A 163 19.27 7.46 -32.13
CA ALA A 163 17.89 7.67 -32.56
C ALA A 163 17.12 6.35 -32.77
N GLU A 164 17.80 5.30 -33.25
CA GLU A 164 17.22 3.95 -33.34
C GLU A 164 16.95 3.36 -31.95
N GLU A 165 17.89 3.48 -31.00
CA GLU A 165 17.68 3.11 -29.59
C GLU A 165 16.46 3.83 -28.98
N LEU A 166 16.33 5.12 -29.25
CA LEU A 166 15.21 5.96 -28.81
C LEU A 166 13.87 5.45 -29.38
N SER A 167 13.84 5.03 -30.65
CA SER A 167 12.65 4.42 -31.26
C SER A 167 12.24 3.11 -30.57
N SER A 168 13.21 2.30 -30.16
CA SER A 168 12.96 1.07 -29.40
C SER A 168 12.37 1.38 -28.01
N ILE A 169 12.91 2.39 -27.32
CA ILE A 169 12.37 2.82 -26.01
C ILE A 169 10.95 3.37 -26.14
N LYS A 170 10.64 4.12 -27.20
CA LYS A 170 9.26 4.59 -27.47
C LYS A 170 8.28 3.42 -27.61
N LYS A 171 8.66 2.37 -28.35
CA LYS A 171 7.87 1.13 -28.48
C LYS A 171 7.70 0.40 -27.14
N GLN A 172 8.76 0.33 -26.34
CA GLN A 172 8.69 -0.29 -25.01
C GLN A 172 7.72 0.45 -24.08
N ILE A 173 7.74 1.79 -24.09
CA ILE A 173 6.78 2.60 -23.33
C ILE A 173 5.35 2.32 -23.80
N GLU A 174 5.11 2.31 -25.11
CA GLU A 174 3.78 2.05 -25.67
C GLU A 174 3.25 0.67 -25.28
N ASN A 175 4.09 -0.36 -25.32
CA ASN A 175 3.73 -1.71 -24.90
C ASN A 175 3.40 -1.77 -23.41
N LYS A 176 4.24 -1.15 -22.56
CA LYS A 176 4.01 -1.10 -21.10
C LYS A 176 2.75 -0.33 -20.72
N LEU A 177 2.36 0.67 -21.52
CA LEU A 177 1.09 1.38 -21.35
C LEU A 177 -0.12 0.52 -21.74
N LYS A 178 0.02 -0.38 -22.71
CA LYS A 178 -1.02 -1.36 -23.07
C LYS A 178 -1.20 -2.45 -22.01
N ASP A 179 -0.14 -2.78 -21.27
CA ASP A 179 -0.16 -3.75 -20.18
C ASP A 179 -0.79 -3.20 -18.88
N LEU A 180 -1.22 -1.93 -18.85
CA LEU A 180 -1.85 -1.34 -17.68
C LEU A 180 -3.27 -1.94 -17.48
N PRO A 181 -3.56 -2.56 -16.33
CA PRO A 181 -4.88 -3.15 -16.04
C PRO A 181 -5.95 -2.10 -15.74
#